data_AF-A0A2H9MUG3-F1
#
_entry.id   AF-A0A2H9MUG3-F1
#
_cell.length_a   1.000
_cell.length_b   1.000
_cell.length_c   1.000
_cell.angle_alpha   90.00
_cell.angle_beta   90.00
_cell.angle_gamma   90.00
#
_symmetry.space_group_name_H-M   'P 1'
#
loop_
_entity.id
_entity.type
_entity.pdbx_description
1 polymer ?
#
loop_
_entity_poly.entity_id
_entity_poly.type
_entity_poly.pdbx_seq_one_letter_code
_entity_poly.pdbx_strand_id
1 'polypeptide(L)'
;CVNPESAKKLENRGWYLEKPIVACTLEYAPVCGVDNITYGNMCALEAEHVTMNHQGECKKIIEPTQGIFESTLDYTIHPVIIEDKGYFVAEIAKNVYWLVGSGYQTMFVTTGQGVVVVDAPTPIGEKYLDAIKDVTSEPIT
;
A
#
# COMPACT_ATOMS: atom_id res chain seq x y z
N CYS A 1 -17.49 0.41 26.82
CA CYS A 1 -17.12 0.64 28.24
C CYS A 1 -17.60 -0.54 29.08
N VAL A 2 -16.77 -1.06 29.97
CA VAL A 2 -17.14 -2.13 30.92
C VAL A 2 -17.46 -1.49 32.27
N ASN A 3 -18.56 -1.91 32.91
CA ASN A 3 -18.89 -1.50 34.27
C ASN A 3 -17.78 -1.98 35.24
N PRO A 4 -17.24 -1.12 36.13
CA PRO A 4 -16.20 -1.50 37.11
C PRO A 4 -16.56 -2.70 38.00
N GLU A 5 -17.83 -2.86 38.41
CA GLU A 5 -18.27 -4.03 39.17
C GLU A 5 -18.25 -5.32 38.33
N SER A 6 -18.56 -5.21 37.04
CA SER A 6 -18.49 -6.33 36.11
C SER A 6 -17.03 -6.74 35.86
N ALA A 7 -16.11 -5.78 35.75
CA ALA A 7 -14.67 -6.06 35.68
C ALA A 7 -14.17 -6.81 36.92
N LYS A 8 -14.54 -6.35 38.12
CA LYS A 8 -14.16 -7.01 39.39
C LYS A 8 -14.75 -8.42 39.53
N LYS A 9 -15.95 -8.66 39.00
CA LYS A 9 -16.55 -10.02 38.95
C LYS A 9 -15.77 -10.96 38.03
N LEU A 10 -15.15 -10.46 36.97
CA LEU A 10 -14.34 -11.26 36.04
C LEU A 10 -12.99 -11.61 36.68
N GLU A 11 -12.32 -10.66 37.34
CA GLU A 11 -11.08 -10.92 38.08
C GLU A 11 -11.24 -12.03 39.14
N ASN A 12 -12.30 -11.97 39.94
CA ASN A 12 -12.61 -13.00 40.95
C ASN A 12 -12.88 -14.40 40.35
N ARG A 13 -13.16 -14.48 39.04
CA ARG A 13 -13.37 -15.73 38.30
C ARG A 13 -12.10 -16.18 37.56
N GLY A 14 -10.95 -15.54 37.82
CA GLY A 14 -9.67 -15.88 37.20
C GLY A 14 -9.50 -15.32 35.79
N TRP A 15 -10.29 -14.32 35.39
CA TRP A 15 -10.12 -13.61 34.13
C TRP A 15 -9.14 -12.45 34.32
N TYR A 16 -8.16 -12.36 33.45
CA TYR A 16 -7.19 -11.27 33.43
C TYR A 16 -7.59 -10.26 32.35
N LEU A 17 -7.64 -8.98 32.73
CA LEU A 17 -7.90 -7.88 31.80
C LEU A 17 -6.62 -7.45 31.07
N GLU A 18 -5.47 -7.71 31.68
CA GLU A 18 -4.17 -7.46 31.06
C GLU A 18 -3.79 -8.63 30.16
N LYS A 19 -3.26 -8.26 29.00
CA LYS A 19 -2.78 -9.20 28.00
C LYS A 19 -1.58 -9.97 28.56
N PRO A 20 -1.59 -11.32 28.54
CA PRO A 20 -0.46 -12.10 29.02
C PRO A 20 0.79 -11.89 28.14
N ILE A 21 1.97 -11.93 28.77
CA ILE A 21 3.24 -11.90 28.04
C ILE A 21 3.43 -13.27 27.38
N VAL A 22 3.41 -13.30 26.05
CA VAL A 22 3.69 -14.50 25.25
C VAL A 22 5.14 -14.45 24.78
N ALA A 23 5.92 -15.50 25.08
CA ALA A 23 7.27 -15.63 24.56
C ALA A 23 7.23 -16.32 23.19
N CYS A 24 7.66 -15.62 22.15
CA CYS A 24 7.81 -16.16 20.82
C CYS A 24 9.28 -16.36 20.47
N THR A 25 9.55 -17.34 19.61
CA THR A 25 10.84 -17.53 18.97
C THR A 25 11.14 -16.37 18.02
N LEU A 26 12.43 -16.19 17.72
CA LEU A 26 12.91 -15.12 16.83
C LEU A 26 13.06 -15.58 15.37
N GLU A 27 12.46 -16.72 14.96
CA GLU A 27 12.47 -17.08 13.54
C GLU A 27 11.64 -16.09 12.72
N TYR A 28 12.18 -15.76 11.55
CA TYR A 28 11.54 -14.85 10.62
C TYR A 28 10.74 -15.64 9.58
N ALA A 29 9.42 -15.72 9.79
CA ALA A 29 8.44 -16.35 8.91
C ALA A 29 7.22 -15.42 8.82
N PRO A 30 7.34 -14.27 8.13
CA PRO A 30 6.44 -13.15 8.31
C PRO A 30 5.00 -13.44 7.87
N VAL A 31 4.05 -12.79 8.56
CA VAL A 31 2.62 -12.82 8.25
C VAL A 31 2.03 -11.42 8.32
N CYS A 32 1.03 -11.14 7.49
CA CYS A 32 0.31 -9.87 7.48
C CYS A 32 -0.97 -10.00 8.30
N GLY A 33 -1.17 -9.13 9.28
CA GLY A 33 -2.42 -9.03 10.04
C GLY A 33 -3.53 -8.32 9.28
N VAL A 34 -4.77 -8.53 9.70
CA VAL A 34 -5.94 -7.75 9.22
C VAL A 34 -5.88 -6.26 9.58
N ASP A 35 -4.96 -5.89 10.48
CA ASP A 35 -4.63 -4.53 10.88
C ASP A 35 -3.51 -3.89 10.03
N ASN A 36 -3.07 -4.56 8.96
CA ASN A 36 -1.97 -4.14 8.07
C ASN A 36 -0.60 -4.04 8.77
N ILE A 37 -0.41 -4.73 9.91
CA ILE A 37 0.90 -4.84 10.57
C ILE A 37 1.57 -6.15 10.16
N THR A 38 2.86 -6.06 9.81
CA THR A 38 3.70 -7.24 9.58
C THR A 38 4.19 -7.79 10.92
N TYR A 39 3.92 -9.06 11.16
CA TYR A 39 4.42 -9.81 12.31
C TYR A 39 5.56 -10.72 11.89
N GLY A 40 6.61 -10.83 12.71
CA GLY A 40 7.79 -11.63 12.38
C GLY A 40 7.50 -13.12 12.22
N ASN A 41 6.45 -13.62 12.88
CA ASN A 41 5.92 -14.98 12.74
C ASN A 41 4.48 -15.07 13.26
N MET A 42 3.85 -16.24 13.08
CA MET A 42 2.47 -16.50 13.52
C MET A 42 2.30 -16.36 15.05
N CYS A 43 3.28 -16.79 15.85
CA CYS A 43 3.22 -16.64 17.31
C CYS A 43 3.09 -15.16 17.72
N ALA A 44 3.87 -14.28 17.11
CA ALA A 44 3.81 -12.85 17.39
C ALA A 44 2.45 -12.23 17.02
N LEU A 45 1.83 -12.68 15.92
CA LEU A 45 0.50 -12.24 15.48
C LEU A 45 -0.59 -12.71 16.45
N GLU A 46 -0.57 -13.99 16.84
CA GLU A 46 -1.52 -14.58 17.79
C GLU A 46 -1.40 -13.97 19.18
N ALA A 47 -0.17 -13.65 19.59
CA ALA A 47 0.08 -12.95 20.84
C ALA A 47 -0.70 -11.63 20.88
N GLU A 48 -0.74 -10.86 19.80
CA GLU A 48 -1.55 -9.63 19.67
C GLU A 48 -3.06 -9.86 19.51
N HIS A 49 -3.53 -11.11 19.44
CA HIS A 49 -4.92 -11.47 19.11
C HIS A 49 -5.41 -10.87 17.78
N VAL A 50 -4.49 -10.70 16.83
CA VAL A 50 -4.81 -10.26 15.47
C VAL A 50 -5.07 -11.48 14.60
N THR A 51 -5.97 -11.37 13.63
CA THR A 51 -6.21 -12.44 12.63
C THR A 51 -5.26 -12.27 11.46
N MET A 52 -4.71 -13.36 10.93
CA MET A 52 -3.90 -13.30 9.71
C MET A 52 -4.79 -12.91 8.52
N ASN A 53 -4.34 -11.91 7.76
CA ASN A 53 -4.87 -11.55 6.46
C ASN A 53 -4.28 -12.46 5.37
N HIS A 54 -2.95 -12.49 5.26
CA HIS A 54 -2.24 -13.38 4.33
C HIS A 54 -0.84 -13.74 4.84
N GLN A 55 -0.26 -14.77 4.23
CA GLN A 55 1.13 -15.18 4.49
C GLN A 55 2.11 -14.18 3.84
N GLY A 56 3.28 -13.97 4.47
CA GLY A 56 4.26 -12.97 4.06
C GLY A 56 4.05 -11.61 4.73
N GLU A 57 4.97 -10.68 4.53
CA GLU A 57 4.87 -9.32 5.05
C GLU A 57 3.68 -8.58 4.45
N CYS A 58 3.07 -7.65 5.19
CA CYS A 58 2.08 -6.75 4.62
C CYS A 58 2.72 -5.95 3.49
N LYS A 59 2.01 -5.88 2.35
CA LYS A 59 2.31 -4.87 1.35
C LYS A 59 2.12 -3.52 2.05
N LYS A 60 3.16 -2.67 2.07
CA LYS A 60 3.00 -1.30 2.54
C LYS A 60 1.95 -0.64 1.65
N ILE A 61 0.72 -0.54 2.17
CA ILE A 61 -0.21 0.46 1.69
C ILE A 61 0.44 1.76 2.14
N ILE A 62 1.18 2.38 1.24
CA ILE A 62 1.61 3.74 1.43
C ILE A 62 0.30 4.52 1.32
N GLU A 63 -0.39 4.68 2.46
CA GLU A 63 -1.41 5.71 2.56
C GLU A 63 -0.72 7.00 2.12
N PRO A 64 -1.34 7.80 1.23
CA PRO A 64 -0.75 9.06 0.81
C PRO A 64 -0.39 9.80 2.10
N THR A 65 0.91 10.00 2.34
CA THR A 65 1.41 10.71 3.52
C THR A 65 0.60 11.97 3.62
N GLN A 66 -0.25 12.08 4.65
CA GLN A 66 -1.01 13.28 4.91
C GLN A 66 0.02 14.37 5.19
N GLY A 67 0.28 15.18 4.17
CA GLY A 67 1.33 16.17 4.16
C GLY A 67 1.12 17.14 5.30
N ILE A 68 2.22 17.60 5.88
CA ILE A 68 2.28 18.51 7.03
C ILE A 68 1.70 19.90 6.68
N PHE A 69 1.39 20.17 5.39
CA PHE A 69 0.71 21.39 4.92
C PHE A 69 -0.23 21.10 3.75
N GLU A 70 -1.45 21.64 3.83
CA GLU A 70 -2.59 21.40 2.94
C GLU A 70 -2.41 21.96 1.51
N SER A 71 -1.43 22.85 1.29
CA SER A 71 -1.23 23.57 0.02
C SER A 71 -0.11 23.01 -0.88
N THR A 72 0.58 21.93 -0.48
CA THR A 72 1.74 21.38 -1.21
C THR A 72 1.43 20.06 -1.91
N LEU A 73 0.15 19.71 -2.04
CA LEU A 73 -0.32 18.37 -2.38
C LEU A 73 0.10 17.85 -3.78
N ASP A 74 0.59 18.69 -4.70
CA ASP A 74 0.67 18.31 -6.12
C ASP A 74 2.03 17.75 -6.62
N TYR A 75 3.11 17.76 -5.82
CA TYR A 75 4.44 17.37 -6.36
C TYR A 75 5.22 16.34 -5.56
N THR A 76 4.76 15.90 -4.38
CA THR A 76 5.42 14.84 -3.61
C THR A 76 4.71 13.49 -3.73
N ILE A 77 4.13 13.20 -4.89
CA ILE A 77 3.83 11.81 -5.24
C ILE A 77 5.18 11.12 -5.37
N HIS A 78 5.54 10.27 -4.40
CA HIS A 78 6.64 9.34 -4.59
C HIS A 78 6.07 8.16 -5.37
N PRO A 79 6.54 7.89 -6.59
CA PRO A 79 5.98 6.84 -7.41
C PRO A 79 6.28 5.49 -6.76
N VAL A 80 5.24 4.88 -6.20
CA VAL A 80 5.33 3.53 -5.65
C VAL A 80 5.23 2.57 -6.82
N ILE A 81 6.37 2.09 -7.31
CA ILE A 81 6.37 1.01 -8.29
C ILE A 81 5.81 -0.22 -7.57
N ILE A 82 4.57 -0.60 -7.90
CA ILE A 82 4.00 -1.87 -7.49
C ILE A 82 4.92 -2.93 -8.10
N GLU A 83 5.62 -3.70 -7.25
CA GLU A 83 6.67 -4.66 -7.67
C GLU A 83 6.17 -5.61 -8.77
N ASP A 84 4.86 -5.88 -8.80
CA ASP A 84 4.22 -6.78 -9.76
C ASP A 84 4.16 -6.24 -11.21
N LYS A 85 4.15 -4.90 -11.41
CA LYS A 85 4.02 -4.27 -12.75
C LYS A 85 5.33 -3.69 -13.29
N GLY A 86 6.24 -3.27 -12.40
CA GLY A 86 7.49 -2.62 -12.80
C GLY A 86 7.34 -1.21 -13.38
N TYR A 87 6.14 -0.63 -13.27
CA TYR A 87 5.83 0.79 -13.52
C TYR A 87 4.73 1.28 -12.55
N PHE A 88 4.61 2.59 -12.43
CA PHE A 88 3.56 3.31 -11.72
C PHE A 88 2.91 4.29 -12.69
N VAL A 89 1.58 4.33 -12.75
CA VAL A 89 0.82 5.30 -13.54
C VAL A 89 -0.26 5.94 -12.66
N ALA A 90 -0.37 7.27 -12.70
CA ALA A 90 -1.39 8.01 -11.97
C ALA A 90 -1.86 9.25 -12.75
N GLU A 91 -3.15 9.54 -12.71
CA GLU A 91 -3.68 10.79 -13.22
C GLU A 91 -3.30 11.95 -12.26
N ILE A 92 -2.57 12.94 -12.76
CA ILE A 92 -2.11 14.10 -11.98
C ILE A 92 -2.90 15.37 -12.28
N ALA A 93 -3.58 15.40 -13.42
CA ALA A 93 -4.57 16.40 -13.80
C ALA A 93 -5.51 15.75 -14.81
N LYS A 94 -6.66 16.37 -15.09
CA LYS A 94 -7.64 15.84 -16.04
C LYS A 94 -6.96 15.44 -17.36
N ASN A 95 -7.02 14.16 -17.69
CA ASN A 95 -6.43 13.55 -18.87
C ASN A 95 -4.88 13.60 -18.95
N VAL A 96 -4.19 13.93 -17.86
CA VAL A 96 -2.72 14.00 -17.78
C VAL A 96 -2.23 12.95 -16.80
N TYR A 97 -1.40 12.03 -17.29
CA TYR A 97 -0.96 10.85 -16.54
C TYR A 97 0.54 10.88 -16.34
N TRP A 98 0.96 10.76 -15.09
CA TRP A 98 2.36 10.57 -14.72
C TRP A 98 2.71 9.10 -14.74
N LEU A 99 3.76 8.75 -15.48
CA LEU A 99 4.27 7.40 -15.62
C LEU A 99 5.70 7.33 -15.10
N VAL A 100 5.97 6.39 -14.21
CA VAL A 100 7.30 6.12 -13.67
C VAL A 100 7.64 4.67 -13.85
N GLY A 101 8.79 4.39 -14.44
CA GLY A 101 9.23 3.01 -14.69
C GLY A 101 10.64 2.96 -15.26
N SER A 102 11.34 1.85 -15.02
CA SER A 102 12.70 1.61 -15.54
C SER A 102 13.71 2.74 -15.24
N GLY A 103 13.55 3.42 -14.10
CA GLY A 103 14.42 4.53 -13.69
C GLY A 103 14.12 5.88 -14.36
N TYR A 104 13.02 5.99 -15.12
CA TYR A 104 12.58 7.23 -15.76
C TYR A 104 11.22 7.69 -15.22
N GLN A 105 11.04 9.00 -15.22
CA GLN A 105 9.76 9.66 -14.96
C GLN A 105 9.34 10.39 -16.22
N THR A 106 8.09 10.22 -16.61
CA THR A 106 7.57 10.69 -17.88
C THR A 106 6.05 10.85 -17.81
N MET A 107 5.40 11.32 -18.87
CA MET A 107 3.95 11.54 -18.86
C MET A 107 3.30 11.28 -20.22
N PHE A 108 2.00 11.05 -20.18
CA PHE A 108 1.18 11.03 -21.39
C PHE A 108 -0.17 11.71 -21.15
N VAL A 109 -0.83 12.09 -22.24
CA VAL A 109 -2.10 12.82 -22.22
C VAL A 109 -3.11 12.12 -23.11
N THR A 110 -4.34 11.95 -22.63
CA THR A 110 -5.47 11.46 -23.44
C THR A 110 -6.23 12.62 -24.07
N THR A 111 -6.65 12.46 -25.33
CA THR A 111 -7.27 13.56 -26.10
C THR A 111 -8.71 13.28 -26.49
N GLY A 112 -9.19 12.04 -26.28
CA GLY A 112 -10.44 11.52 -26.83
C GLY A 112 -10.30 10.99 -28.27
N GLN A 113 -9.15 11.21 -28.91
CA GLN A 113 -8.83 10.69 -30.25
C GLN A 113 -7.63 9.75 -30.24
N GLY A 114 -6.84 9.77 -29.16
CA GLY A 114 -5.55 9.12 -29.09
C GLY A 114 -4.69 9.66 -27.94
N VAL A 115 -3.59 8.98 -27.70
CA VAL A 115 -2.65 9.32 -26.62
C VAL A 115 -1.44 10.06 -27.16
N VAL A 116 -1.08 11.17 -26.50
CA VAL A 116 0.17 11.91 -26.75
C VAL A 116 1.16 11.58 -25.64
N VAL A 117 2.32 11.06 -26.01
CA VAL A 117 3.38 10.71 -25.06
C VAL A 117 4.44 11.80 -25.03
N VAL A 118 4.85 12.23 -23.83
CA VAL A 118 5.88 13.25 -23.61
C VAL A 118 7.14 12.55 -23.15
N ASP A 119 8.31 12.87 -23.70
CA ASP A 119 9.61 12.31 -23.28
C ASP A 119 9.57 10.78 -23.11
N ALA A 120 9.46 10.03 -24.21
CA ALA A 120 9.40 8.57 -24.22
C ALA A 120 10.78 7.90 -24.42
N PRO A 121 11.64 7.81 -23.38
CA PRO A 121 12.97 7.26 -23.54
C PRO A 121 12.87 5.75 -23.77
N THR A 122 13.74 5.20 -24.62
CA THR A 122 13.79 3.77 -24.94
C THR A 122 13.72 2.82 -23.73
N PRO A 123 14.31 3.11 -22.55
CA PRO A 123 14.26 2.23 -21.38
C PRO A 123 12.87 1.98 -20.79
N ILE A 124 11.90 2.86 -21.04
CA ILE A 124 10.52 2.67 -20.56
C ILE A 124 9.67 1.86 -21.56
N GLY A 125 10.03 1.89 -22.86
CA GLY A 125 9.67 0.89 -23.87
C GLY A 125 8.22 0.38 -23.82
N GLU A 126 8.03 -0.93 -23.70
CA GLU A 126 6.73 -1.61 -23.70
C GLU A 126 5.84 -1.24 -22.50
N LYS A 127 6.43 -0.78 -21.39
CA LYS A 127 5.67 -0.35 -20.20
C LYS A 127 4.79 0.86 -20.50
N TYR A 128 5.12 1.66 -21.52
CA TYR A 128 4.23 2.70 -22.01
C TYR A 128 2.90 2.12 -22.47
N LEU A 129 2.95 1.06 -23.27
CA LEU A 129 1.77 0.47 -23.88
C LEU A 129 0.89 -0.17 -22.80
N ASP A 130 1.51 -0.81 -21.81
CA ASP A 130 0.78 -1.42 -20.70
C ASP A 130 0.17 -0.36 -19.76
N ALA A 131 0.92 0.69 -19.42
CA ALA A 131 0.44 1.79 -18.59
C ALA A 131 -0.71 2.58 -19.24
N ILE A 132 -0.66 2.76 -20.56
CA ILE A 132 -1.74 3.41 -21.32
C ILE A 132 -3.00 2.52 -21.30
N LYS A 133 -2.85 1.21 -21.55
CA LYS A 133 -3.98 0.26 -21.53
C LYS A 133 -4.64 0.16 -20.14
N ASP A 134 -3.88 0.38 -19.08
CA ASP A 134 -4.40 0.38 -17.71
C ASP A 134 -5.40 1.54 -17.45
N VAL A 135 -5.29 2.65 -18.19
CA VAL A 135 -6.07 3.87 -17.91
C VAL A 135 -7.00 4.30 -19.06
N THR A 136 -6.74 3.84 -20.29
CA THR A 136 -7.54 4.22 -21.46
C THR A 136 -7.54 3.15 -22.55
N SER A 137 -8.59 3.17 -23.38
CA SER A 137 -8.71 2.38 -24.60
C SER A 137 -8.43 3.19 -25.88
N GLU A 138 -7.98 4.43 -25.75
CA GLU A 138 -7.63 5.29 -26.90
C GLU A 138 -6.45 4.71 -27.69
N PRO A 139 -6.43 4.89 -29.03
CA PRO A 139 -5.31 4.42 -29.84
C PRO A 139 -4.04 5.21 -29.53
N ILE A 140 -2.90 4.53 -29.58
CA ILE A 140 -1.57 5.16 -29.44
C ILE A 140 -1.14 5.53 -30.86
N THR A 141 -0.89 6.81 -31.10
CA THR A 141 -0.54 7.38 -32.42
C THR A 141 0.84 7.98 -32.45
#